data_AF-A0A6I3F5Y5-F1
#
_entry.id   AF-A0A6I3F5Y5-F1
#
_cell.length_a   1.000
_cell.length_b   1.000
_cell.length_c   1.000
_cell.angle_alpha   90.00
_cell.angle_beta   90.00
_cell.angle_gamma   90.00
#
_symmetry.space_group_name_H-M   'P 1'
#
loop_
_entity.id
_entity.type
_entity.pdbx_description
1 polymer ?
#
loop_
_entity_poly.entity_id
_entity_poly.type
_entity_poly.pdbx_seq_one_letter_code
_entity_poly.pdbx_strand_id
1 'polypeptide(L)'
;MKLVVDRGVFSATLSRRRDAFITTLATTRTICRQIGHPLWEPIHSNDLWVAATALHVQASLVTADHVVDDVPGLSVLPSAGT
;
A
#
# COMPACT_ATOMS: atom_id res chain seq x y z
N MET A 1 -7.23 -17.77 -7.96
CA MET A 1 -8.49 -17.00 -7.80
C MET A 1 -8.34 -15.73 -8.61
N LYS A 2 -9.16 -15.52 -9.65
CA LYS A 2 -9.03 -14.44 -10.64
C LYS A 2 -10.17 -13.45 -10.41
N LEU A 3 -9.85 -12.22 -10.04
CA LEU A 3 -10.82 -11.13 -10.07
C LEU A 3 -10.76 -10.50 -11.46
N VAL A 4 -11.91 -10.26 -12.08
CA VAL A 4 -12.04 -9.52 -13.34
C VAL A 4 -12.85 -8.27 -13.02
N VAL A 5 -12.32 -7.10 -13.39
CA VAL A 5 -12.97 -5.80 -13.25
C VAL A 5 -12.97 -5.15 -14.63
N ASP A 6 -14.15 -4.79 -15.14
CA ASP A 6 -14.33 -4.23 -16.48
C ASP A 6 -14.65 -2.73 -16.43
N ARG A 7 -13.74 -1.92 -16.97
CA ARG A 7 -13.96 -0.82 -17.94
C ARG A 7 -12.61 -0.25 -18.37
N GLY A 8 -11.90 -1.02 -19.20
CA GLY A 8 -10.51 -0.79 -19.60
C GLY A 8 -9.63 -1.90 -19.04
N VAL A 9 -8.94 -2.64 -19.92
CA VAL A 9 -8.14 -3.81 -19.53
C VAL A 9 -7.03 -3.39 -18.59
N PHE A 10 -7.22 -3.61 -17.28
CA PHE A 10 -6.17 -3.51 -16.28
C PHE A 10 -5.72 -4.92 -15.88
N SER A 11 -4.43 -5.21 -16.06
CA SER A 11 -3.86 -6.47 -15.59
C SER A 11 -3.46 -6.33 -14.12
N ALA A 12 -4.11 -7.09 -13.23
CA ALA A 12 -3.76 -7.12 -11.81
C ALA A 12 -3.07 -8.44 -11.47
N THR A 13 -1.86 -8.37 -10.91
CA THR A 13 -1.15 -9.55 -10.38
C THR A 13 -1.32 -9.61 -8.87
N LEU A 14 -1.87 -10.73 -8.37
CA LEU A 14 -1.97 -10.97 -6.94
C LEU A 14 -0.67 -11.58 -6.43
N SER A 15 0.03 -10.85 -5.57
CA SER A 15 1.24 -11.34 -4.93
C SER A 15 0.89 -12.31 -3.80
N ARG A 16 1.46 -13.52 -3.83
CA ARG A 16 1.29 -14.51 -2.76
C ARG A 16 1.97 -14.01 -1.48
N ARG A 17 1.29 -14.06 -0.34
CA ARG A 17 1.90 -13.73 0.96
C ARG A 17 3.07 -14.69 1.23
N ARG A 18 4.23 -14.11 1.52
CA ARG A 18 5.43 -14.79 2.05
C ARG A 18 5.69 -14.23 3.45
N ASP A 19 6.36 -15.00 4.32
CA ASP A 19 6.58 -14.61 5.73
C ASP A 19 7.24 -13.23 5.87
N ALA A 20 8.13 -12.87 4.94
CA ALA A 20 8.77 -11.56 4.87
C ALA A 20 7.78 -10.39 4.75
N PHE A 21 6.57 -10.60 4.24
CA PHE A 21 5.54 -9.56 4.16
C PHE A 21 5.06 -9.11 5.55
N ILE A 22 4.89 -10.04 6.49
CA ILE A 22 4.43 -9.70 7.84
C ILE A 22 5.47 -8.83 8.55
N THR A 23 6.76 -9.10 8.31
CA THR A 23 7.85 -8.24 8.77
C THR A 23 7.74 -6.85 8.14
N THR A 24 7.56 -6.74 6.81
CA THR A 24 7.35 -5.44 6.15
C THR A 24 6.19 -4.67 6.77
N LEU A 25 5.03 -5.30 6.93
CA LEU A 25 3.84 -4.69 7.53
C LEU A 25 4.10 -4.17 8.96
N ALA A 26 4.72 -4.99 9.81
CA ALA A 26 5.04 -4.62 11.19
C ALA A 26 6.06 -3.47 11.25
N THR A 27 7.08 -3.51 10.39
CA THR A 27 8.09 -2.45 10.28
C THR A 27 7.46 -1.14 9.79
N THR A 28 6.63 -1.16 8.74
CA THR A 28 5.94 0.03 8.23
C THR A 28 5.06 0.65 9.31
N ARG A 29 4.27 -0.15 10.04
CA ARG A 29 3.44 0.34 11.14
C ARG A 29 4.27 1.01 12.24
N THR A 30 5.39 0.39 12.60
CA THR A 30 6.29 0.89 13.63
C THR A 30 6.91 2.22 13.23
N ILE A 31 7.40 2.33 11.99
CA ILE A 31 7.98 3.56 11.46
C ILE A 31 6.92 4.68 11.41
N CYS A 32 5.73 4.40 10.86
CA CYS A 32 4.65 5.39 10.80
C CYS A 32 4.29 5.89 12.20
N ARG A 33 4.25 4.99 13.20
CA ARG A 33 4.03 5.37 14.60
C ARG A 33 5.14 6.26 15.15
N GLN A 34 6.39 5.93 14.88
CA GLN A 34 7.55 6.67 15.39
C GLN A 34 7.60 8.10 14.85
N ILE A 35 7.20 8.32 13.60
CA ILE A 35 7.22 9.65 12.96
C ILE A 35 5.90 10.42 13.11
N GLY A 36 4.90 9.85 13.78
CA GLY A 36 3.59 10.48 13.98
C GLY A 36 2.66 10.45 12.76
N HIS A 37 2.90 9.55 11.79
CA HIS A 37 2.14 9.44 10.56
C HIS A 37 0.83 8.65 10.74
N PRO A 38 -0.35 9.16 10.33
CA PRO A 38 -1.66 8.60 10.71
C PRO A 38 -1.89 7.14 10.29
N LEU A 39 -1.20 6.65 9.25
CA LEU A 39 -1.32 5.27 8.75
C LEU A 39 -1.08 4.15 9.79
N TRP A 40 -0.45 4.44 10.94
CA TRP A 40 -0.34 3.44 12.02
C TRP A 40 -1.67 3.21 12.76
N GLU A 41 -2.65 4.11 12.64
CA GLU A 41 -3.89 4.05 13.39
C GLU A 41 -4.81 2.89 12.93
N PRO A 42 -5.63 2.32 13.82
CA PRO A 42 -6.53 1.22 13.47
C PRO A 42 -7.49 1.54 12.33
N ILE A 43 -7.95 2.78 12.20
CA ILE A 43 -8.88 3.22 11.15
C ILE A 43 -8.29 3.07 9.75
N HIS A 44 -6.96 3.16 9.60
CA HIS A 44 -6.23 3.03 8.34
C HIS A 44 -5.59 1.65 8.15
N SER A 45 -6.11 0.62 8.84
CA SER A 45 -5.52 -0.71 8.77
C SER A 45 -5.47 -1.23 7.33
N ASN A 46 -6.52 -1.07 6.54
CA ASN A 46 -6.52 -1.54 5.15
C ASN A 46 -5.47 -0.82 4.29
N ASP A 47 -5.36 0.50 4.44
CA ASP A 47 -4.39 1.32 3.72
C ASP A 47 -2.95 0.94 4.09
N LEU A 48 -2.71 0.64 5.37
CA LEU A 48 -1.43 0.12 5.83
C LEU A 48 -1.08 -1.22 5.17
N TRP A 49 -2.05 -2.14 5.00
CA TRP A 49 -1.83 -3.39 4.27
C TRP A 49 -1.50 -3.16 2.79
N VAL A 50 -2.15 -2.18 2.16
CA VAL A 50 -1.89 -1.80 0.76
C VAL A 50 -0.49 -1.18 0.62
N ALA A 51 -0.15 -0.19 1.45
CA ALA A 51 1.16 0.46 1.47
C ALA A 51 2.29 -0.55 1.74
N ALA A 52 2.12 -1.44 2.73
CA ALA A 52 3.08 -2.50 3.02
C ALA A 52 3.23 -3.48 1.85
N THR A 53 2.16 -3.73 1.09
CA THR A 53 2.22 -4.57 -0.12
C THR A 53 3.06 -3.91 -1.19
N ALA A 54 2.82 -2.62 -1.48
CA ALA A 54 3.59 -1.84 -2.44
C ALA A 54 5.08 -1.80 -2.05
N LEU A 55 5.40 -1.57 -0.77
CA LEU A 55 6.77 -1.63 -0.25
C LEU A 55 7.40 -3.02 -0.41
N HIS A 56 6.66 -4.08 -0.04
CA HIS A 56 7.15 -5.46 -0.08
C HIS A 56 7.46 -5.93 -1.50
N VAL A 57 6.65 -5.53 -2.47
CA VAL A 57 6.82 -5.89 -3.89
C VAL A 57 7.62 -4.85 -4.68
N GLN A 58 8.08 -3.79 -4.01
CA GLN A 58 8.85 -2.68 -4.61
C GLN A 58 8.11 -2.03 -5.80
N ALA A 59 6.81 -1.81 -5.64
CA ALA A 59 5.96 -1.18 -6.64
C ALA A 59 5.53 0.22 -6.20
N SER A 60 5.31 1.11 -7.16
CA SER A 60 4.63 2.38 -6.90
C SER A 60 3.15 2.15 -6.64
N LEU A 61 2.58 2.92 -5.71
CA LEU A 61 1.16 2.90 -5.38
C LEU A 61 0.43 4.00 -6.14
N VAL A 62 -0.60 3.63 -6.89
CA VAL A 62 -1.56 4.58 -7.47
C VAL A 62 -2.77 4.62 -6.55
N THR A 63 -3.11 5.79 -6.03
CA THR A 63 -4.26 5.97 -5.13
C THR A 63 -4.85 7.36 -5.29
N ALA A 64 -6.12 7.51 -4.94
CA ALA A 64 -6.77 8.81 -4.77
C ALA A 64 -6.84 9.24 -3.29
N ASP A 65 -6.43 8.35 -2.37
CA ASP A 65 -6.35 8.64 -0.93
C ASP A 65 -4.95 9.15 -0.57
N HIS A 66 -4.93 10.27 0.15
CA HIS A 66 -3.73 10.98 0.58
C HIS A 66 -3.18 10.48 1.93
N VAL A 67 -3.86 9.56 2.61
CA VAL A 67 -3.39 9.03 3.90
C VAL A 67 -2.04 8.31 3.82
N VAL A 68 -1.63 7.89 2.63
CA VAL A 68 -0.35 7.21 2.37
C VAL A 68 0.75 8.17 1.90
N ASP A 69 0.45 9.46 1.79
CA ASP A 69 1.44 10.47 1.45
C ASP A 69 2.49 10.57 2.57
N ASP A 70 3.75 10.78 2.22
CA ASP A 70 4.88 10.85 3.17
C ASP A 70 5.19 9.57 3.97
N VAL A 71 4.63 8.41 3.59
CA VAL A 71 5.05 7.12 4.13
C VAL A 71 6.51 6.82 3.69
N PRO A 72 7.45 6.59 4.63
CA PRO A 72 8.85 6.40 4.29
C PRO A 72 9.08 5.22 3.33
N GLY A 73 9.76 5.51 2.21
CA GLY A 73 10.12 4.53 1.19
C GLY A 73 8.99 4.16 0.22
N LEU A 74 7.77 4.70 0.41
CA LEU A 74 6.66 4.45 -0.51
C LEU A 74 6.68 5.48 -1.65
N SER A 75 6.64 4.98 -2.88
CA SER A 75 6.47 5.82 -4.07
C SER A 75 4.98 5.90 -4.40
N VAL A 76 4.39 7.08 -4.28
CA VAL A 76 2.99 7.33 -4.67
C VAL A 76 2.97 8.02 -6.03
N LEU A 77 2.16 7.51 -6.95
CA LEU A 77 1.91 8.12 -8.24
C LEU A 77 0.56 8.83 -8.22
N PRO A 78 0.41 9.96 -8.96
CA PRO A 78 -0.89 10.59 -9.13
C PRO A 78 -1.86 9.59 -9.77
N SER A 79 -3.09 9.51 -9.28
CA SER A 79 -4.16 8.86 -10.02
C SER A 79 -4.37 9.61 -11.33
N ALA A 80 -4.13 8.97 -12.47
CA ALA A 80 -4.40 9.57 -13.77
C ALA A 80 -5.92 9.78 -13.92
N GLY A 81 -6.37 11.03 -13.73
CA GLY A 81 -7.78 11.39 -13.80
C GLY A 81 -8.08 12.76 -13.22
N THR A 82 -7.81 13.81 -14.00
CA THR A 82 -8.65 15.04 -14.04
C THR A 82 -9.07 15.25 -15.48
#